data_AF-A0A2E8H6A6-F1
#
_entry.id   AF-A0A2E8H6A6-F1
#
_cell.length_a   1.000
_cell.length_b   1.000
_cell.length_c   1.000
_cell.angle_alpha   90.00
_cell.angle_beta   90.00
_cell.angle_gamma   90.00
#
_symmetry.space_group_name_H-M   'P 1'
#
loop_
_entity.id
_entity.type
_entity.pdbx_description
1 polymer ?
#
loop_
_entity_poly.entity_id
_entity_poly.type
_entity_poly.pdbx_seq_one_letter_code
_entity_poly.pdbx_strand_id
1 'polypeptide(L)'
;MAGTRKKPSRGGKYQGWFINASGKQQFFTGARSKAETLRMAKRLEDEHRQVRLGYRPARSSADKHKARPVEEVCAEYMAWGESQGGRGGRPWGATHVRMRRSHLAWWQERLGLESLADLEGILPRVEGALRDLQSKGRAGKTVANYAEAMAAFCDWCEDRGYLALDPLKALAAFDTTPVTRRRALSGDEIGRLLTSCAPHRRLLLETAFLSGLRVNELRSLTIDDVDQEECGLRLQARWTKNRQDGFQPLPRSLVDRLFQSAQSGEPAKCYARSYARSGAKMAAPDAPLLYVPTHAPSRLDRQLEFDAAA
;
A
#
# COMPACT_ATOMS: atom_id res chain seq x y z
N MET A 1 44.76 -16.43 -8.44
CA MET A 1 45.38 -17.67 -8.96
C MET A 1 44.33 -18.76 -9.01
N ALA A 2 44.16 -19.40 -10.17
CA ALA A 2 43.21 -20.50 -10.37
C ALA A 2 43.90 -21.87 -10.35
N GLY A 3 43.17 -22.93 -9.97
CA GLY A 3 43.74 -24.28 -9.99
C GLY A 3 42.68 -25.39 -9.91
N THR A 4 43.16 -26.64 -9.89
CA THR A 4 42.31 -27.84 -9.78
C THR A 4 42.89 -28.85 -8.82
N ARG A 5 42.01 -29.56 -8.10
CA ARG A 5 42.43 -30.59 -7.15
C ARG A 5 43.10 -31.74 -7.90
N LYS A 6 44.08 -32.37 -7.24
CA LYS A 6 44.86 -33.47 -7.84
C LYS A 6 44.03 -34.73 -8.10
N LYS A 7 43.05 -35.03 -7.24
CA LYS A 7 42.19 -36.22 -7.33
C LYS A 7 40.74 -35.82 -7.68
N PRO A 8 40.02 -36.62 -8.48
CA PRO A 8 38.59 -36.41 -8.72
C PRO A 8 37.78 -36.70 -7.46
N SER A 9 36.57 -36.14 -7.40
CA SER A 9 35.56 -36.47 -6.39
C SER A 9 35.01 -37.88 -6.57
N ARG A 10 34.24 -38.38 -5.58
CA ARG A 10 33.60 -39.71 -5.66
C ARG A 10 32.74 -39.91 -6.92
N GLY A 11 32.22 -38.84 -7.53
CA GLY A 11 31.47 -38.87 -8.79
C GLY A 11 32.31 -38.75 -10.08
N GLY A 12 33.64 -38.87 -9.99
CA GLY A 12 34.57 -38.83 -11.14
C GLY A 12 34.85 -37.44 -11.71
N LYS A 13 34.25 -36.38 -11.17
CA LYS A 13 34.49 -34.99 -11.58
C LYS A 13 35.60 -34.34 -10.75
N TYR A 14 36.44 -33.52 -11.38
CA TYR A 14 37.46 -32.74 -10.70
C TYR A 14 36.87 -31.46 -10.09
N GLN A 15 37.38 -31.06 -8.93
CA GLN A 15 37.03 -29.80 -8.30
C GLN A 15 38.07 -28.73 -8.68
N GLY A 16 37.60 -27.61 -9.21
CA GLY A 16 38.41 -26.43 -9.52
C GLY A 16 38.28 -25.36 -8.45
N TRP A 17 39.18 -24.37 -8.46
CA TRP A 17 39.05 -23.15 -7.67
C TRP A 17 39.57 -21.93 -8.42
N PHE A 18 39.04 -20.77 -8.07
CA PHE A 18 39.43 -19.45 -8.58
C PHE A 18 39.34 -18.41 -7.46
N ILE A 19 39.90 -17.22 -7.65
CA ILE A 19 39.74 -16.08 -6.75
C ILE A 19 38.62 -15.19 -7.28
N ASN A 20 37.60 -14.94 -6.46
CA ASN A 20 36.47 -14.10 -6.84
C ASN A 20 36.82 -12.60 -6.83
N ALA A 21 35.86 -11.76 -7.19
CA ALA A 21 36.04 -10.31 -7.27
C ALA A 21 36.42 -9.66 -5.93
N SER A 22 36.00 -10.25 -4.79
CA SER A 22 36.36 -9.80 -3.44
C SER A 22 37.69 -10.36 -2.94
N GLY A 23 38.46 -11.06 -3.77
CA GLY A 23 39.77 -11.61 -3.40
C GLY A 23 39.71 -12.94 -2.64
N LYS A 24 38.53 -13.53 -2.44
CA LYS A 24 38.34 -14.81 -1.74
C LYS A 24 38.42 -15.99 -2.70
N GLN A 25 39.06 -17.07 -2.26
CA GLN A 25 39.09 -18.32 -3.03
C GLN A 25 37.73 -19.03 -2.99
N GLN A 26 37.24 -19.41 -4.16
CA GLN A 26 35.98 -20.13 -4.37
C GLN A 26 36.24 -21.45 -5.09
N PHE A 27 35.57 -22.51 -4.66
CA PHE A 27 35.65 -23.84 -5.27
C PHE A 27 34.40 -24.12 -6.10
N PHE A 28 34.55 -24.87 -7.18
CA PHE A 28 33.43 -25.32 -8.01
C PHE A 28 33.67 -26.74 -8.51
N THR A 29 32.58 -27.45 -8.82
CA THR A 29 32.64 -28.76 -9.45
C THR A 29 32.79 -28.58 -10.96
N GLY A 30 33.88 -29.09 -11.54
CA GLY A 30 34.13 -29.02 -12.98
C GLY A 30 33.82 -30.34 -13.69
N ALA A 31 34.58 -30.62 -14.74
CA ALA A 31 34.39 -31.75 -15.62
C ALA A 31 35.09 -33.03 -15.12
N ARG A 32 34.88 -34.16 -15.81
CA ARG A 32 35.62 -35.42 -15.57
C ARG A 32 37.08 -35.34 -16.00
N SER A 33 37.45 -34.32 -16.78
CA SER A 33 38.83 -34.02 -17.16
C SER A 33 39.44 -32.95 -16.25
N LYS A 34 40.65 -33.24 -15.73
CA LYS A 34 41.45 -32.28 -14.94
C LYS A 34 41.83 -31.05 -15.76
N ALA A 35 42.24 -31.24 -17.01
CA ALA A 35 42.67 -30.17 -17.91
C ALA A 35 41.50 -29.25 -18.29
N GLU A 36 40.33 -29.82 -18.51
CA GLU A 36 39.10 -29.05 -18.77
C GLU A 36 38.66 -28.25 -17.54
N THR A 37 38.64 -28.86 -16.36
CA THR A 37 38.36 -28.18 -15.09
C THR A 37 39.33 -27.02 -14.86
N LEU A 38 40.60 -27.16 -15.24
CA LEU A 38 41.59 -26.08 -15.11
C LEU A 38 41.33 -24.94 -16.10
N ARG A 39 40.92 -25.24 -17.33
CA ARG A 39 40.49 -24.23 -18.30
C ARG A 39 39.28 -23.44 -17.78
N MET A 40 38.28 -24.13 -17.22
CA MET A 40 37.13 -23.49 -16.57
C MET A 40 37.55 -22.58 -15.40
N ALA A 41 38.47 -23.06 -14.54
CA ALA A 41 38.96 -22.31 -13.39
C ALA A 41 39.72 -21.04 -13.82
N LYS A 42 40.58 -21.15 -14.86
CA LYS A 42 41.28 -19.99 -15.44
C LYS A 42 40.32 -18.97 -16.04
N ARG A 43 39.28 -19.42 -16.75
CA ARG A 43 38.24 -18.54 -17.30
C ARG A 43 37.52 -17.76 -16.20
N LEU A 44 37.10 -18.43 -15.13
CA LEU A 44 36.42 -17.80 -13.99
C LEU A 44 37.31 -16.80 -13.26
N GLU A 45 38.59 -17.14 -13.03
CA GLU A 45 39.57 -16.22 -12.46
C GLU A 45 39.75 -14.97 -13.32
N ASP A 46 39.80 -15.12 -14.65
CA ASP A 46 39.95 -13.97 -15.54
C ASP A 46 38.70 -13.07 -15.51
N GLU A 47 37.50 -13.64 -15.56
CA GLU A 47 36.25 -12.87 -15.42
C GLU A 47 36.21 -12.10 -14.08
N HIS A 48 36.55 -12.75 -12.97
CA HIS A 48 36.55 -12.10 -11.66
C HIS A 48 37.71 -11.10 -11.49
N ARG A 49 38.84 -11.33 -12.15
CA ARG A 49 39.95 -10.36 -12.21
C ARG A 49 39.53 -9.11 -12.97
N GLN A 50 38.87 -9.25 -14.12
CA GLN A 50 38.35 -8.11 -14.89
C GLN A 50 37.36 -7.29 -14.05
N VAL A 51 36.51 -7.95 -13.26
CA VAL A 51 35.62 -7.28 -12.31
C VAL A 51 36.40 -6.53 -11.22
N ARG A 52 37.41 -7.17 -10.62
CA ARG A 52 38.26 -6.53 -9.59
C ARG A 52 39.06 -5.34 -10.11
N LEU A 53 39.51 -5.40 -11.36
CA LEU A 53 40.26 -4.33 -12.02
C LEU A 53 39.33 -3.26 -12.63
N GLY A 54 38.01 -3.41 -12.52
CA GLY A 54 37.04 -2.42 -13.02
C GLY A 54 36.79 -2.45 -14.53
N TYR A 55 37.39 -3.39 -15.27
CA TYR A 55 37.14 -3.55 -16.72
C TYR A 55 35.76 -4.11 -17.04
N ARG A 56 35.10 -4.75 -16.06
CA ARG A 56 33.79 -5.37 -16.23
C ARG A 56 32.95 -5.15 -14.98
N PRO A 57 31.66 -4.77 -15.09
CA PRO A 57 30.78 -4.75 -13.93
C PRO A 57 30.57 -6.17 -13.40
N ALA A 58 30.44 -6.31 -12.07
CA ALA A 58 30.12 -7.59 -11.46
C ALA A 58 28.75 -8.06 -11.94
N ARG A 59 28.64 -9.31 -12.40
CA ARG A 59 27.31 -9.88 -12.72
C ARG A 59 26.48 -9.91 -11.44
N SER A 60 25.32 -9.26 -11.47
CA SER A 60 24.36 -9.24 -10.39
C SER A 60 23.26 -10.28 -10.65
N SER A 61 22.49 -10.65 -9.62
CA SER A 61 21.25 -11.43 -9.84
C SER A 61 20.29 -10.69 -10.77
N ALA A 62 20.27 -9.35 -10.70
CA ALA A 62 19.41 -8.48 -11.49
C ALA A 62 19.64 -8.61 -12.99
N ASP A 63 20.86 -8.92 -13.44
CA ASP A 63 21.16 -9.12 -14.86
C ASP A 63 20.30 -10.22 -15.51
N LYS A 64 19.83 -11.21 -14.72
CA LYS A 64 18.93 -12.27 -15.20
C LYS A 64 17.50 -11.78 -15.44
N HIS A 65 17.11 -10.69 -14.77
CA HIS A 65 15.76 -10.18 -14.74
C HIS A 65 15.56 -8.97 -15.66
N LYS A 66 16.63 -8.39 -16.21
CA LYS A 66 16.59 -7.20 -17.11
C LYS A 66 15.54 -7.29 -18.21
N ALA A 67 15.46 -8.44 -18.88
CA ALA A 67 14.54 -8.65 -20.00
C ALA A 67 13.12 -9.07 -19.55
N ARG A 68 12.86 -9.21 -18.24
CA ARG A 68 11.51 -9.53 -17.76
C ARG A 68 10.57 -8.36 -18.04
N PRO A 69 9.36 -8.61 -18.55
CA PRO A 69 8.37 -7.56 -18.74
C PRO A 69 8.01 -6.88 -17.41
N VAL A 70 7.94 -5.54 -17.40
CA VAL A 70 7.56 -4.78 -16.19
C VAL A 70 6.17 -5.18 -15.72
N GLU A 71 5.24 -5.43 -16.65
CA GLU A 71 3.87 -5.83 -16.33
C GLU A 71 3.81 -7.13 -15.51
N GLU A 72 4.61 -8.13 -15.88
CA GLU A 72 4.69 -9.41 -15.17
C GLU A 72 5.18 -9.20 -13.73
N VAL A 73 6.23 -8.39 -13.56
CA VAL A 73 6.82 -8.12 -12.25
C VAL A 73 5.90 -7.25 -11.39
N CYS A 74 5.19 -6.30 -12.00
CA CYS A 74 4.12 -5.55 -11.35
C CYS A 74 2.99 -6.47 -10.88
N ALA A 75 2.57 -7.45 -11.68
CA ALA A 75 1.57 -8.43 -11.28
C ALA A 75 2.04 -9.27 -10.08
N GLU A 76 3.30 -9.69 -10.08
CA GLU A 76 3.92 -10.40 -8.96
C GLU A 76 3.96 -9.55 -7.68
N TYR A 77 4.36 -8.27 -7.79
CA TYR A 77 4.35 -7.32 -6.69
C TYR A 77 2.93 -7.10 -6.13
N MET A 78 1.94 -6.99 -7.02
CA MET A 78 0.54 -6.86 -6.62
C MET A 78 0.03 -8.12 -5.91
N ALA A 79 0.35 -9.32 -6.41
CA ALA A 79 -0.02 -10.59 -5.76
C ALA A 79 0.65 -10.74 -4.38
N TRP A 80 1.91 -10.33 -4.25
CA TRP A 80 2.59 -10.24 -2.96
C TRP A 80 1.89 -9.25 -2.02
N GLY A 81 1.51 -8.07 -2.52
CA GLY A 81 0.78 -7.06 -1.74
C GLY A 81 -0.59 -7.52 -1.26
N GLU A 82 -1.32 -8.23 -2.12
CA GLU A 82 -2.65 -8.80 -1.86
C GLU A 82 -2.62 -10.05 -0.96
N SER A 83 -1.44 -10.61 -0.66
CA SER A 83 -1.28 -11.73 0.26
C SER A 83 -0.62 -11.33 1.58
N GLN A 84 0.55 -10.69 1.52
CA GLN A 84 1.42 -10.50 2.68
C GLN A 84 2.20 -9.17 2.73
N GLY A 85 1.96 -8.23 1.80
CA GLY A 85 2.72 -6.98 1.74
C GLY A 85 2.35 -5.91 2.77
N GLY A 86 1.31 -6.15 3.57
CA GLY A 86 0.86 -5.27 4.65
C GLY A 86 1.54 -5.56 5.99
N ARG A 87 1.29 -4.67 6.96
CA ARG A 87 1.87 -4.76 8.30
C ARG A 87 1.57 -6.12 8.96
N GLY A 88 2.62 -6.80 9.42
CA GLY A 88 2.53 -8.10 10.09
C GLY A 88 2.25 -9.27 9.14
N GLY A 89 2.69 -9.18 7.88
CA GLY A 89 2.49 -10.24 6.89
C GLY A 89 1.04 -10.38 6.40
N ARG A 90 0.22 -9.35 6.60
CA ARG A 90 -1.20 -9.31 6.20
C ARG A 90 -1.34 -8.77 4.78
N PRO A 91 -2.47 -8.99 4.10
CA PRO A 91 -2.73 -8.34 2.82
C PRO A 91 -2.91 -6.83 2.96
N TRP A 92 -2.64 -6.10 1.88
CA TRP A 92 -3.03 -4.69 1.77
C TRP A 92 -4.54 -4.52 1.78
N GLY A 93 -5.00 -3.37 2.30
CA GLY A 93 -6.42 -3.02 2.21
C GLY A 93 -6.85 -2.71 0.78
N ALA A 94 -8.10 -3.00 0.42
CA ALA A 94 -8.62 -2.89 -0.95
C ALA A 94 -8.39 -1.51 -1.62
N THR A 95 -8.49 -0.41 -0.84
CA THR A 95 -8.20 0.93 -1.37
C THR A 95 -6.72 1.10 -1.72
N HIS A 96 -5.82 0.56 -0.89
CA HIS A 96 -4.38 0.61 -1.15
C HIS A 96 -4.02 -0.21 -2.40
N VAL A 97 -4.57 -1.43 -2.52
CA VAL A 97 -4.43 -2.28 -3.72
C VAL A 97 -4.86 -1.53 -4.98
N ARG A 98 -6.07 -0.95 -4.95
CA ARG A 98 -6.60 -0.19 -6.09
C ARG A 98 -5.69 0.97 -6.48
N MET A 99 -5.27 1.79 -5.50
CA MET A 99 -4.41 2.95 -5.78
C MET A 99 -3.03 2.52 -6.28
N ARG A 100 -2.44 1.48 -5.70
CA ARG A 100 -1.14 0.95 -6.14
C ARG A 100 -1.22 0.47 -7.59
N ARG A 101 -2.25 -0.31 -7.92
CA ARG A 101 -2.52 -0.77 -9.29
C ARG A 101 -2.65 0.40 -10.27
N SER A 102 -3.47 1.40 -9.94
CA SER A 102 -3.66 2.58 -10.79
C SER A 102 -2.37 3.39 -10.99
N HIS A 103 -1.55 3.57 -9.94
CA HIS A 103 -0.30 4.32 -10.07
C HIS A 103 0.76 3.56 -10.86
N LEU A 104 0.89 2.24 -10.67
CA LEU A 104 1.83 1.43 -11.45
C LEU A 104 1.46 1.40 -12.92
N ALA A 105 0.17 1.21 -13.24
CA ALA A 105 -0.31 1.29 -14.62
C ALA A 105 -0.04 2.67 -15.24
N TRP A 106 -0.29 3.76 -14.48
CA TRP A 106 0.02 5.11 -14.93
C TRP A 106 1.51 5.29 -15.22
N TRP A 107 2.40 4.75 -14.37
CA TRP A 107 3.84 4.83 -14.60
C TRP A 107 4.30 4.06 -15.83
N GLN A 108 3.77 2.85 -16.01
CA GLN A 108 4.05 2.01 -17.17
C GLN A 108 3.63 2.72 -18.47
N GLU A 109 2.42 3.27 -18.53
CA GLU A 109 1.93 4.02 -19.67
C GLU A 109 2.70 5.33 -19.88
N ARG A 110 2.91 6.11 -18.82
CA ARG A 110 3.53 7.44 -18.90
C ARG A 110 4.97 7.38 -19.39
N LEU A 111 5.72 6.36 -19.00
CA LEU A 111 7.14 6.22 -19.33
C LEU A 111 7.40 5.12 -20.38
N GLY A 112 6.37 4.44 -20.88
CA GLY A 112 6.52 3.36 -21.86
C GLY A 112 7.44 2.26 -21.34
N LEU A 113 7.19 1.77 -20.13
CA LEU A 113 8.04 0.76 -19.50
C LEU A 113 7.68 -0.63 -20.01
N GLU A 114 8.61 -1.26 -20.72
CA GLU A 114 8.42 -2.59 -21.29
C GLU A 114 9.10 -3.65 -20.45
N SER A 115 10.34 -3.39 -20.01
CA SER A 115 11.18 -4.35 -19.27
C SER A 115 11.84 -3.74 -18.03
N LEU A 116 12.31 -4.58 -17.10
CA LEU A 116 13.01 -4.09 -15.90
C LEU A 116 14.29 -3.29 -16.23
N ALA A 117 14.89 -3.51 -17.39
CA ALA A 117 16.02 -2.70 -17.85
C ALA A 117 15.67 -1.21 -18.00
N ASP A 118 14.40 -0.89 -18.30
CA ASP A 118 13.94 0.50 -18.47
C ASP A 118 13.96 1.30 -17.15
N LEU A 119 14.04 0.60 -16.01
CA LEU A 119 14.16 1.21 -14.69
C LEU A 119 15.61 1.65 -14.37
N GLU A 120 16.62 1.14 -15.10
CA GLU A 120 18.01 1.53 -14.88
C GLU A 120 18.22 3.00 -15.28
N GLY A 121 18.61 3.85 -14.33
CA GLY A 121 18.81 5.28 -14.57
C GLY A 121 17.52 6.09 -14.82
N ILE A 122 16.35 5.55 -14.46
CA ILE A 122 15.05 6.17 -14.74
C ILE A 122 14.75 7.46 -13.96
N LEU A 123 15.56 7.79 -12.94
CA LEU A 123 15.30 8.89 -12.01
C LEU A 123 14.95 10.23 -12.69
N PRO A 124 15.71 10.77 -13.65
CA PRO A 124 15.38 12.05 -14.29
C PRO A 124 14.03 12.03 -15.03
N ARG A 125 13.65 10.87 -15.59
CA ARG A 125 12.37 10.68 -16.28
C ARG A 125 11.20 10.65 -15.28
N VAL A 126 11.38 9.98 -14.15
CA VAL A 126 10.42 9.97 -13.04
C VAL A 126 10.22 11.38 -12.50
N GLU A 127 11.30 12.10 -12.21
CA GLU A 127 11.20 13.49 -11.76
C GLU A 127 10.49 14.40 -12.77
N GLY A 128 10.80 14.25 -14.06
CA GLY A 128 10.13 14.99 -15.13
C GLY A 128 8.62 14.75 -15.15
N ALA A 129 8.19 13.49 -15.02
CA ALA A 129 6.78 13.14 -14.97
C ALA A 129 6.07 13.66 -13.71
N LEU A 130 6.74 13.64 -12.55
CA LEU A 130 6.19 14.20 -11.30
C LEU A 130 6.06 15.73 -11.37
N ARG A 131 7.06 16.43 -11.94
CA ARG A 131 6.99 17.88 -12.19
C ARG A 131 5.85 18.23 -13.15
N ASP A 132 5.56 17.40 -14.15
CA ASP A 132 4.41 17.57 -15.05
C ASP A 132 3.06 17.35 -14.33
N LEU A 133 2.97 16.40 -13.39
CA LEU A 133 1.77 16.29 -12.54
C LEU A 133 1.58 17.55 -11.68
N GLN A 134 2.67 18.08 -11.14
CA GLN A 134 2.64 19.30 -10.33
C GLN A 134 2.23 20.54 -11.16
N SER A 135 2.77 20.71 -12.37
CA SER A 135 2.43 21.83 -13.27
C SER A 135 0.97 21.80 -13.69
N LYS A 136 0.34 20.61 -13.74
CA LYS A 136 -1.10 20.42 -13.96
C LYS A 136 -1.97 20.73 -12.73
N GLY A 137 -1.40 21.32 -11.67
CA GLY A 137 -2.13 21.73 -10.48
C GLY A 137 -2.53 20.59 -9.54
N ARG A 138 -1.89 19.41 -9.65
CA ARG A 138 -2.15 18.33 -8.69
C ARG A 138 -1.59 18.69 -7.32
N ALA A 139 -2.37 18.40 -6.28
CA ALA A 139 -1.94 18.60 -4.89
C ALA A 139 -0.64 17.84 -4.61
N GLY A 140 0.25 18.43 -3.81
CA GLY A 140 1.55 17.83 -3.48
C GLY A 140 1.45 16.41 -2.90
N LYS A 141 0.44 16.14 -2.05
CA LYS A 141 0.19 14.78 -1.55
C LYS A 141 -0.17 13.80 -2.67
N THR A 142 -0.88 14.24 -3.70
CA THR A 142 -1.18 13.40 -4.87
C THR A 142 0.12 13.05 -5.58
N VAL A 143 0.97 14.03 -5.90
CA VAL A 143 2.27 13.81 -6.56
C VAL A 143 3.14 12.87 -5.73
N ALA A 144 3.24 13.09 -4.42
CA ALA A 144 3.97 12.22 -3.51
C ALA A 144 3.43 10.77 -3.53
N ASN A 145 2.12 10.55 -3.60
CA ASN A 145 1.57 9.19 -3.68
C ASN A 145 1.93 8.46 -4.99
N TYR A 146 2.15 9.18 -6.11
CA TYR A 146 2.67 8.58 -7.35
C TYR A 146 4.15 8.23 -7.20
N ALA A 147 4.95 9.10 -6.57
CA ALA A 147 6.36 8.83 -6.27
C ALA A 147 6.52 7.62 -5.34
N GLU A 148 5.79 7.59 -4.22
CA GLU A 148 5.74 6.48 -3.27
C GLU A 148 5.30 5.16 -3.94
N ALA A 149 4.46 5.23 -4.99
CA ALA A 149 4.04 4.06 -5.75
C ALA A 149 5.21 3.36 -6.43
N MET A 150 5.99 4.14 -7.18
CA MET A 150 7.13 3.66 -7.97
C MET A 150 8.32 3.30 -7.07
N ALA A 151 8.64 4.15 -6.09
CA ALA A 151 9.76 3.92 -5.18
C ALA A 151 9.60 2.59 -4.43
N ALA A 152 8.42 2.33 -3.85
CA ALA A 152 8.20 1.07 -3.14
C ALA A 152 8.24 -0.17 -4.06
N PHE A 153 7.89 -0.04 -5.34
CA PHE A 153 8.04 -1.12 -6.30
C PHE A 153 9.51 -1.38 -6.65
N CYS A 154 10.30 -0.31 -6.82
CA CYS A 154 11.73 -0.41 -7.09
C CYS A 154 12.50 -0.99 -5.89
N ASP A 155 12.19 -0.54 -4.68
CA ASP A 155 12.69 -1.08 -3.41
C ASP A 155 12.35 -2.58 -3.26
N TRP A 156 11.09 -2.95 -3.52
CA TRP A 156 10.66 -4.36 -3.51
C TRP A 156 11.42 -5.23 -4.53
N CYS A 157 11.77 -4.65 -5.69
CA CYS A 157 12.60 -5.29 -6.70
C CYS A 157 14.07 -5.41 -6.27
N GLU A 158 14.64 -4.41 -5.59
CA GLU A 158 15.99 -4.47 -5.01
C GLU A 158 16.08 -5.60 -3.97
N ASP A 159 15.13 -5.66 -3.04
CA ASP A 159 15.07 -6.69 -1.99
C ASP A 159 15.05 -8.13 -2.53
N ARG A 160 14.50 -8.33 -3.74
CA ARG A 160 14.41 -9.62 -4.42
C ARG A 160 15.55 -9.87 -5.40
N GLY A 161 16.48 -8.92 -5.52
CA GLY A 161 17.59 -8.98 -6.46
C GLY A 161 17.15 -8.92 -7.92
N TYR A 162 15.97 -8.35 -8.21
CA TYR A 162 15.47 -8.07 -9.57
C TYR A 162 16.11 -6.81 -10.12
N LEU A 163 16.36 -5.83 -9.24
CA LEU A 163 17.22 -4.69 -9.49
C LEU A 163 18.47 -4.81 -8.62
N ALA A 164 19.60 -4.29 -9.10
CA ALA A 164 20.84 -4.30 -8.33
C ALA A 164 20.82 -3.27 -7.19
N LEU A 165 20.06 -2.19 -7.38
CA LEU A 165 19.90 -1.05 -6.50
C LEU A 165 18.64 -0.28 -6.92
N ASP A 166 17.92 0.30 -5.95
CA ASP A 166 16.75 1.13 -6.20
C ASP A 166 17.14 2.40 -6.97
N PRO A 167 16.70 2.56 -8.24
CA PRO A 167 17.00 3.74 -9.05
C PRO A 167 16.37 5.02 -8.50
N LEU A 168 15.39 4.94 -7.59
CA LEU A 168 14.70 6.09 -7.01
C LEU A 168 15.15 6.42 -5.58
N LYS A 169 16.21 5.78 -5.09
CA LYS A 169 16.75 6.01 -3.75
C LYS A 169 17.13 7.47 -3.47
N ALA A 170 17.49 8.21 -4.52
CA ALA A 170 17.84 9.64 -4.45
C ALA A 170 16.67 10.59 -4.75
N LEU A 171 15.46 10.09 -4.97
CA LEU A 171 14.30 10.92 -5.28
C LEU A 171 13.93 11.80 -4.08
N ALA A 172 13.98 13.12 -4.27
CA ALA A 172 13.59 14.08 -3.25
C ALA A 172 12.07 14.07 -3.00
N ALA A 173 11.68 14.32 -1.74
CA ALA A 173 10.28 14.43 -1.36
C ALA A 173 9.64 15.72 -1.91
N PHE A 174 8.38 15.62 -2.32
CA PHE A 174 7.57 16.78 -2.70
C PHE A 174 6.94 17.43 -1.46
N ASP A 175 6.73 18.74 -1.51
CA ASP A 175 5.97 19.44 -0.46
C ASP A 175 4.53 18.92 -0.43
N THR A 176 4.13 18.36 0.71
CA THR A 176 2.77 17.84 0.93
C THR A 176 1.93 18.71 1.86
N THR A 177 2.39 19.92 2.16
CA THR A 177 1.69 20.86 3.03
C THR A 177 0.25 21.07 2.54
N PRO A 178 -0.78 20.78 3.35
CA PRO A 178 -2.16 20.94 2.93
C PRO A 178 -2.46 22.41 2.59
N VAL A 179 -2.93 22.64 1.36
CA VAL A 179 -3.37 23.98 0.92
C VAL A 179 -4.65 24.40 1.65
N THR A 180 -5.51 23.44 2.00
CA THR A 180 -6.76 23.68 2.74
C THR A 180 -6.58 23.40 4.24
N ARG A 181 -6.99 24.36 5.07
CA ARG A 181 -7.05 24.18 6.52
C ARG A 181 -8.43 23.64 6.90
N ARG A 182 -8.45 22.47 7.52
CA ARG A 182 -9.66 21.95 8.18
C ARG A 182 -9.71 22.54 9.59
N ARG A 183 -10.84 23.14 9.97
CA ARG A 183 -11.10 23.56 11.35
C ARG A 183 -12.14 22.67 12.01
N ALA A 184 -12.12 22.63 13.34
CA ALA A 184 -13.22 22.05 14.10
C ALA A 184 -14.47 22.95 14.01
N LEU A 185 -15.64 22.32 14.10
CA LEU A 185 -16.90 23.02 14.31
C LEU A 185 -16.96 23.54 15.74
N SER A 186 -17.53 24.73 15.92
CA SER A 186 -17.88 25.28 17.23
C SER A 186 -19.10 24.56 17.82
N GLY A 187 -19.30 24.68 19.14
CA GLY A 187 -20.48 24.12 19.81
C GLY A 187 -21.80 24.62 19.22
N ASP A 188 -21.89 25.90 18.89
CA ASP A 188 -23.09 26.50 18.29
C ASP A 188 -23.36 25.96 16.88
N GLU A 189 -22.31 25.77 16.07
CA GLU A 189 -22.44 25.16 14.74
C GLU A 189 -22.90 23.70 14.83
N ILE A 190 -22.37 22.93 15.79
CA ILE A 190 -22.83 21.57 16.05
C ILE A 190 -24.31 21.59 16.46
N GLY A 191 -24.71 22.49 17.36
CA GLY A 191 -26.10 22.62 17.81
C GLY A 191 -27.07 22.94 16.66
N ARG A 192 -26.71 23.90 15.80
CA ARG A 192 -27.50 24.23 14.60
C ARG A 192 -27.59 23.05 13.63
N LEU A 193 -26.47 22.41 13.33
CA LEU A 193 -26.40 21.24 12.45
C LEU A 193 -27.27 20.08 12.96
N LEU A 194 -27.23 19.78 14.26
CA LEU A 194 -28.03 18.71 14.84
C LEU A 194 -29.53 19.03 14.88
N THR A 195 -29.90 20.30 14.86
CA THR A 195 -31.31 20.75 14.84
C THR A 195 -31.89 20.69 13.42
N SER A 196 -31.10 21.00 12.39
CA SER A 196 -31.55 20.97 10.99
C SER A 196 -31.50 19.56 10.35
N CYS A 197 -30.87 18.58 11.01
CA CYS A 197 -30.72 17.23 10.49
C CYS A 197 -31.96 16.34 10.70
N ALA A 198 -32.25 15.49 9.71
CA ALA A 198 -33.23 14.41 9.86
C ALA A 198 -32.84 13.47 11.03
N PRO A 199 -33.81 12.85 11.74
CA PRO A 199 -33.55 12.10 12.98
C PRO A 199 -32.45 11.02 12.86
N HIS A 200 -32.46 10.23 11.78
CA HIS A 200 -31.44 9.20 11.55
C HIS A 200 -30.02 9.77 11.33
N ARG A 201 -29.90 10.97 10.75
CA ARG A 201 -28.60 11.66 10.60
C ARG A 201 -28.15 12.28 11.91
N ARG A 202 -29.08 12.80 12.70
CA ARG A 202 -28.78 13.37 14.00
C ARG A 202 -28.09 12.34 14.90
N LEU A 203 -28.63 11.12 14.99
CA LEU A 203 -28.00 10.04 15.76
C LEU A 203 -26.59 9.68 15.25
N LEU A 204 -26.40 9.62 13.93
CA LEU A 204 -25.08 9.40 13.33
C LEU A 204 -24.08 10.50 13.74
N LEU A 205 -24.47 11.76 13.63
CA LEU A 205 -23.60 12.90 13.91
C LEU A 205 -23.29 13.04 15.40
N GLU A 206 -24.28 12.88 16.28
CA GLU A 206 -24.07 12.85 17.73
C GLU A 206 -23.08 11.75 18.10
N THR A 207 -23.25 10.56 17.54
CA THR A 207 -22.31 9.45 17.76
C THR A 207 -20.93 9.80 17.24
N ALA A 208 -20.81 10.36 16.03
CA ALA A 208 -19.52 10.75 15.46
C ALA A 208 -18.79 11.82 16.29
N PHE A 209 -19.50 12.86 16.75
CA PHE A 209 -18.91 13.93 17.55
C PHE A 209 -18.46 13.46 18.93
N LEU A 210 -19.22 12.58 19.58
CA LEU A 210 -18.91 12.10 20.93
C LEU A 210 -17.92 10.94 20.96
N SER A 211 -17.92 10.10 19.92
CA SER A 211 -17.02 8.93 19.85
C SER A 211 -15.69 9.21 19.13
N GLY A 212 -15.66 10.19 18.22
CA GLY A 212 -14.50 10.41 17.34
C GLY A 212 -14.23 9.26 16.35
N LEU A 213 -15.16 8.30 16.21
CA LEU A 213 -15.00 7.16 15.31
C LEU A 213 -14.98 7.61 13.84
N ARG A 214 -14.15 6.92 13.05
CA ARG A 214 -14.06 7.18 11.60
C ARG A 214 -15.33 6.70 10.91
N VAL A 215 -15.64 7.30 9.77
CA VAL A 215 -16.85 6.97 8.99
C VAL A 215 -17.01 5.47 8.70
N ASN A 216 -15.91 4.76 8.44
CA ASN A 216 -15.97 3.31 8.20
C ASN A 216 -16.10 2.50 9.50
N GLU A 217 -15.56 2.99 10.62
CA GLU A 217 -15.74 2.37 11.93
C GLU A 217 -17.22 2.50 12.36
N LEU A 218 -17.80 3.71 12.21
CA LEU A 218 -19.24 3.94 12.43
C LEU A 218 -20.13 3.04 11.57
N ARG A 219 -19.73 2.78 10.33
CA ARG A 219 -20.47 1.92 9.39
C ARG A 219 -20.39 0.44 9.77
N SER A 220 -19.35 0.03 10.48
CA SER A 220 -19.12 -1.35 10.89
C SER A 220 -19.83 -1.74 12.19
N LEU A 221 -20.37 -0.76 12.93
CA LEU A 221 -21.09 -1.00 14.18
C LEU A 221 -22.40 -1.76 13.93
N THR A 222 -22.59 -2.83 14.70
CA THR A 222 -23.85 -3.58 14.75
C THR A 222 -24.58 -3.33 16.07
N ILE A 223 -25.83 -3.81 16.15
CA ILE A 223 -26.59 -3.75 17.41
C ILE A 223 -25.87 -4.45 18.58
N ASP A 224 -25.13 -5.53 18.29
CA ASP A 224 -24.40 -6.32 19.30
C ASP A 224 -23.18 -5.60 19.87
N ASP A 225 -22.70 -4.54 19.20
CA ASP A 225 -21.60 -3.72 19.67
C ASP A 225 -22.05 -2.72 20.75
N VAL A 226 -23.36 -2.58 20.99
CA VAL A 226 -23.90 -1.66 22.00
C VAL A 226 -23.86 -2.29 23.39
N ASP A 227 -23.22 -1.60 24.33
CA ASP A 227 -23.22 -1.98 25.74
C ASP A 227 -24.09 -1.02 26.56
N GLN A 228 -25.30 -1.49 26.92
CA GLN A 228 -26.23 -0.70 27.73
C GLN A 228 -25.84 -0.65 29.21
N GLU A 229 -25.09 -1.64 29.70
CA GLU A 229 -24.66 -1.69 31.11
C GLU A 229 -23.48 -0.74 31.32
N GLU A 230 -22.42 -0.90 30.53
CA GLU A 230 -21.18 -0.11 30.64
C GLU A 230 -21.25 1.24 29.92
N CYS A 231 -22.36 1.54 29.25
CA CYS A 231 -22.57 2.80 28.55
C CYS A 231 -21.55 3.12 27.46
N GLY A 232 -21.52 2.29 26.43
CA GLY A 232 -20.67 2.57 25.29
C GLY A 232 -20.81 1.62 24.11
N LEU A 233 -19.77 1.63 23.28
CA LEU A 233 -19.63 0.80 22.10
C LEU A 233 -18.42 -0.10 22.25
N ARG A 234 -18.60 -1.40 22.06
CA ARG A 234 -17.53 -2.39 21.93
C ARG A 234 -16.94 -2.28 20.53
N LEU A 235 -15.64 -2.04 20.45
CA LEU A 235 -14.91 -1.88 19.20
C LEU A 235 -14.12 -3.14 18.91
N GLN A 236 -14.25 -3.69 17.71
CA GLN A 236 -13.60 -4.95 17.35
C GLN A 236 -12.37 -4.73 16.45
N ALA A 237 -11.28 -5.42 16.77
CA ALA A 237 -9.99 -5.36 16.06
C ALA A 237 -10.10 -5.63 14.56
N ARG A 238 -11.12 -6.38 14.13
CA ARG A 238 -11.35 -6.73 12.72
C ARG A 238 -11.65 -5.52 11.83
N TRP A 239 -12.24 -4.45 12.39
CA TRP A 239 -12.66 -3.27 11.64
C TRP A 239 -12.10 -1.95 12.18
N THR A 240 -11.55 -1.92 13.40
CA THR A 240 -10.88 -0.72 13.92
C THR A 240 -9.60 -0.41 13.14
N LYS A 241 -9.30 0.88 12.94
CA LYS A 241 -8.11 1.29 12.18
C LYS A 241 -6.80 0.84 12.83
N ASN A 242 -6.72 0.91 14.16
CA ASN A 242 -5.54 0.47 14.93
C ASN A 242 -5.46 -1.07 15.06
N ARG A 243 -6.52 -1.79 14.67
CA ARG A 243 -6.63 -3.25 14.71
C ARG A 243 -6.51 -3.81 16.12
N GLN A 244 -7.07 -3.09 17.08
CA GLN A 244 -7.18 -3.50 18.47
C GLN A 244 -8.64 -3.47 18.88
N ASP A 245 -9.01 -4.37 19.77
CA ASP A 245 -10.29 -4.27 20.47
C ASP A 245 -10.26 -3.04 21.37
N GLY A 246 -11.43 -2.50 21.65
CA GLY A 246 -11.54 -1.32 22.50
C GLY A 246 -12.96 -1.12 22.99
N PHE A 247 -13.11 -0.11 23.85
CA PHE A 247 -14.40 0.32 24.33
C PHE A 247 -14.48 1.84 24.23
N GLN A 248 -15.57 2.34 23.67
CA GLN A 248 -15.83 3.77 23.55
C GLN A 248 -17.01 4.16 24.43
N PRO A 249 -16.77 4.78 25.59
CA PRO A 249 -17.83 5.30 26.44
C PRO A 249 -18.66 6.35 25.72
N LEU A 250 -19.97 6.35 25.98
CA LEU A 250 -20.95 7.30 25.47
C LEU A 250 -21.99 7.65 26.55
N PRO A 251 -22.65 8.82 26.46
CA PRO A 251 -23.73 9.14 27.38
C PRO A 251 -24.87 8.11 27.31
N ARG A 252 -25.39 7.69 28.47
CA ARG A 252 -26.50 6.72 28.60
C ARG A 252 -27.66 7.03 27.65
N SER A 253 -28.07 8.30 27.63
CA SER A 253 -29.17 8.77 26.78
C SER A 253 -28.93 8.62 25.27
N LEU A 254 -27.67 8.63 24.82
CA LEU A 254 -27.33 8.32 23.44
C LEU A 254 -27.35 6.81 23.20
N VAL A 255 -26.77 6.03 24.10
CA VAL A 255 -26.75 4.57 24.00
C VAL A 255 -28.17 4.00 23.92
N ASP A 256 -29.09 4.48 24.76
CA ASP A 256 -30.49 4.03 24.74
C ASP A 256 -31.18 4.38 23.41
N ARG A 257 -30.99 5.60 22.90
CA ARG A 257 -31.55 6.01 21.60
C ARG A 257 -30.96 5.23 20.43
N LEU A 258 -29.66 4.92 20.47
CA LEU A 258 -28.99 4.09 19.47
C LEU A 258 -29.58 2.68 19.45
N PHE A 259 -29.70 2.07 20.63
CA PHE A 259 -30.26 0.74 20.77
C PHE A 259 -31.72 0.66 20.31
N GLN A 260 -32.57 1.59 20.76
CA GLN A 260 -33.97 1.70 20.33
C GLN A 260 -34.09 1.89 18.81
N SER A 261 -33.26 2.77 18.23
CA SER A 261 -33.26 2.99 16.78
C SER A 261 -32.89 1.71 16.02
N ALA A 262 -31.87 0.98 16.46
CA ALA A 262 -31.46 -0.27 15.82
C ALA A 262 -32.55 -1.35 15.94
N GLN A 263 -33.16 -1.52 17.12
CA GLN A 263 -34.25 -2.49 17.31
C GLN A 263 -35.48 -2.20 16.44
N SER A 264 -35.78 -0.93 16.16
CA SER A 264 -36.89 -0.54 15.27
C SER A 264 -36.67 -0.92 13.80
N GLY A 265 -35.46 -1.36 13.45
CA GLY A 265 -35.02 -1.65 12.08
C GLY A 265 -34.85 -0.41 11.20
N GLU A 266 -34.94 0.81 11.77
CA GLU A 266 -34.82 2.06 11.03
C GLU A 266 -33.50 2.20 10.25
N PRO A 267 -32.31 1.85 10.82
CA PRO A 267 -31.06 1.86 10.07
C PRO A 267 -31.09 0.95 8.83
N ALA A 268 -31.61 -0.27 8.98
CA ALA A 268 -31.73 -1.23 7.89
C ALA A 268 -32.68 -0.72 6.78
N LYS A 269 -33.83 -0.14 7.16
CA LYS A 269 -34.77 0.51 6.23
C LYS A 269 -34.11 1.66 5.47
N CYS A 270 -33.30 2.48 6.14
CA CYS A 270 -32.56 3.57 5.52
C CYS A 270 -31.53 3.06 4.50
N TYR A 271 -30.79 2.00 4.82
CA TYR A 271 -29.90 1.33 3.87
C TYR A 271 -30.66 0.79 2.66
N ALA A 272 -31.76 0.05 2.89
CA ALA A 272 -32.58 -0.51 1.81
C ALA A 272 -33.08 0.60 0.86
N ARG A 273 -33.63 1.69 1.40
CA ARG A 273 -34.08 2.85 0.60
C ARG A 273 -32.95 3.50 -0.18
N SER A 274 -31.78 3.66 0.42
CA SER A 274 -30.65 4.32 -0.25
C SER A 274 -30.00 3.44 -1.30
N TYR A 275 -30.00 2.12 -1.12
CA TYR A 275 -29.31 1.17 -1.99
C TYR A 275 -30.24 0.53 -3.03
N ALA A 276 -31.57 0.75 -2.93
CA ALA A 276 -32.56 0.30 -3.91
C ALA A 276 -32.42 0.93 -5.32
N ARG A 277 -31.66 2.03 -5.47
CA ARG A 277 -31.36 2.60 -6.79
C ARG A 277 -30.28 1.75 -7.47
N SER A 278 -30.50 1.37 -8.73
CA SER A 278 -29.79 0.35 -9.56
C SER A 278 -28.28 0.57 -9.83
N GLY A 279 -27.52 1.09 -8.86
CA GLY A 279 -26.08 1.31 -8.95
C GLY A 279 -25.33 1.29 -7.62
N ALA A 280 -25.94 0.76 -6.55
CA ALA A 280 -25.28 0.64 -5.26
C ALA A 280 -24.12 -0.37 -5.32
N LYS A 281 -22.88 0.10 -5.22
CA LYS A 281 -21.67 -0.75 -5.22
C LYS A 281 -21.37 -1.41 -3.86
N MET A 282 -22.19 -1.17 -2.84
CA MET A 282 -21.95 -1.63 -1.47
C MET A 282 -23.14 -2.43 -0.96
N ALA A 283 -22.87 -3.51 -0.23
CA ALA A 283 -23.88 -4.23 0.53
C ALA A 283 -24.19 -3.47 1.84
N ALA A 284 -25.45 -3.56 2.29
CA ALA A 284 -25.82 -3.07 3.61
C ALA A 284 -25.14 -3.94 4.69
N PRO A 285 -24.71 -3.38 5.82
CA PRO A 285 -24.22 -4.19 6.95
C PRO A 285 -25.34 -5.05 7.51
N ASP A 286 -25.00 -6.22 8.06
CA ASP A 286 -25.93 -7.06 8.81
C ASP A 286 -26.20 -6.44 10.18
N ALA A 287 -27.49 -6.30 10.54
CA ALA A 287 -27.95 -5.67 11.79
C ALA A 287 -27.27 -4.31 12.13
N PRO A 288 -27.34 -3.31 11.23
CA PRO A 288 -26.59 -2.07 11.39
C PRO A 288 -27.12 -1.25 12.57
N LEU A 289 -26.21 -0.72 13.40
CA LEU A 289 -26.55 0.20 14.47
C LEU A 289 -27.00 1.57 13.94
N LEU A 290 -26.33 2.05 12.89
CA LEU A 290 -26.53 3.37 12.31
C LEU A 290 -26.58 3.28 10.79
N TYR A 291 -27.38 4.15 10.17
CA TYR A 291 -27.30 4.37 8.73
C TYR A 291 -26.17 5.36 8.40
N VAL A 292 -25.11 4.88 7.75
CA VAL A 292 -23.96 5.70 7.34
C VAL A 292 -23.92 5.86 5.81
N PRO A 293 -24.25 7.07 5.28
CA PRO A 293 -24.23 7.32 3.84
C PRO A 293 -22.84 7.13 3.21
N THR A 294 -22.80 6.73 1.95
CA THR A 294 -21.54 6.53 1.19
C THR A 294 -20.72 7.82 1.04
N HIS A 295 -21.41 8.98 0.97
CA HIS A 295 -20.82 10.32 0.84
C HIS A 295 -21.13 11.19 2.07
N ALA A 296 -21.02 10.66 3.28
CA ALA A 296 -21.34 11.41 4.50
C ALA A 296 -20.59 12.76 4.63
N PRO A 297 -19.27 12.86 4.36
CA PRO A 297 -18.54 14.12 4.51
C PRO A 297 -18.95 15.22 3.52
N SER A 298 -19.06 14.91 2.22
CA SER A 298 -19.40 15.93 1.21
C SER A 298 -20.85 16.41 1.28
N ARG A 299 -21.72 15.68 2.00
CA ARG A 299 -23.09 16.12 2.31
C ARG A 299 -23.15 17.01 3.55
N LEU A 300 -22.18 16.90 4.46
CA LEU A 300 -22.03 17.81 5.59
C LEU A 300 -21.58 19.20 5.13
N ASP A 301 -20.58 19.26 4.24
CA ASP A 301 -20.06 20.54 3.71
C ASP A 301 -21.18 21.36 3.02
N ARG A 302 -21.98 20.73 2.14
CA ARG A 302 -23.11 21.39 1.49
C ARG A 302 -24.20 21.87 2.45
N GLN A 303 -24.39 21.17 3.57
CA GLN A 303 -25.42 21.51 4.54
C GLN A 303 -24.99 22.69 5.42
N LEU A 304 -23.69 22.79 5.71
CA LEU A 304 -23.10 23.94 6.40
C LEU A 304 -22.97 25.18 5.50
N GLU A 305 -22.70 25.00 4.21
CA GLU A 305 -22.68 26.09 3.22
C GLU A 305 -24.05 26.73 3.00
N PHE A 306 -25.12 25.91 3.01
CA PHE A 306 -26.50 26.39 2.88
C PHE A 306 -26.92 27.27 4.07
N ASP A 307 -26.48 26.90 5.28
CA ASP A 307 -26.80 27.62 6.51
C ASP A 307 -25.91 28.86 6.73
N ALA A 308 -24.74 28.95 6.08
CA ALA A 308 -23.90 30.15 6.10
C ALA A 308 -24.40 31.25 5.14
N ALA A 309 -25.29 30.90 4.21
CA ALA A 309 -25.89 31.81 3.24
C ALA A 309 -27.32 32.26 3.60
N ALA A 310 -27.86 31.79 4.74
CA ALA A 310 -29.18 32.10 5.27
C ALA A 310 -29.08 32.90 6.57
#